data_AF-A0A7M5UTE2-F1
#
_entry.id   AF-A0A7M5UTE2-F1
#
_cell.length_a   1.000
_cell.length_b   1.000
_cell.length_c   1.000
_cell.angle_alpha   90.00
_cell.angle_beta   90.00
_cell.angle_gamma   90.00
#
_symmetry.space_group_name_H-M   'P 1'
#
loop_
_entity.id
_entity.type
_entity.pdbx_description
1 polymer ?
#
loop_
_entity_poly.entity_id
_entity_poly.type
_entity_poly.pdbx_seq_one_letter_code
_entity_poly.pdbx_strand_id
1 'polypeptide(L)'
;MEPHETSLNLNIKDGTRNYSKSTDSGSDPDDSNNNNTIITQQSEQTKNTKPQGQIRAGLRSLYLDKPVRVKFVNHSGKEVQLYWINFVGECEKAFKILDGKSEVVDTFETHPWIAANARNKKVSHAFTIGNNLVYYPLMGPNGGKYAVAEIRKAPEKLADLISRPNGTEVLVKFINRTSRPAYLEMVNPEGDRELKHTLEAGQSWTTCTQEKTFWITTMDQETDEGLLLNYGWYYSPVKTRMKKERCYITDYI
;
A
#
# COMPACT_ATOMS: atom_id res chain seq x y z
N MET A 1 -78.18 -22.76 3.76
CA MET A 1 -77.53 -22.52 2.47
C MET A 1 -76.11 -23.03 2.57
N GLU A 2 -75.85 -24.21 2.00
CA GLU A 2 -74.57 -24.51 1.33
C GLU A 2 -74.49 -23.72 -0.01
N PRO A 3 -73.43 -23.80 -0.84
CA PRO A 3 -72.15 -24.55 -0.73
C PRO A 3 -70.94 -23.57 -0.67
N HIS A 4 -69.65 -23.86 -0.97
CA HIS A 4 -68.98 -24.99 -1.65
C HIS A 4 -67.53 -25.18 -1.17
N GLU A 5 -67.00 -26.39 -1.30
CA GLU A 5 -65.55 -26.70 -1.31
C GLU A 5 -64.88 -26.29 -2.63
N THR A 6 -63.55 -26.10 -2.65
CA THR A 6 -62.67 -27.01 -3.42
C THR A 6 -61.19 -26.90 -3.05
N SER A 7 -60.56 -28.06 -2.90
CA SER A 7 -59.10 -28.26 -2.93
C SER A 7 -58.65 -28.60 -4.36
N LEU A 8 -57.35 -28.47 -4.66
CA LEU A 8 -56.47 -29.39 -5.45
C LEU A 8 -55.20 -28.60 -5.87
N ASN A 9 -53.93 -28.97 -5.63
CA ASN A 9 -53.11 -30.18 -5.82
C ASN A 9 -52.36 -30.31 -7.17
N LEU A 10 -51.05 -30.57 -7.02
CA LEU A 10 -50.16 -31.42 -7.84
C LEU A 10 -49.42 -30.88 -9.11
N ASN A 11 -48.09 -30.90 -8.96
CA ASN A 11 -47.09 -31.63 -9.77
C ASN A 11 -46.34 -31.03 -10.97
N ILE A 12 -45.01 -30.97 -10.78
CA ILE A 12 -43.91 -31.61 -11.56
C ILE A 12 -43.88 -31.41 -13.09
N LYS A 13 -42.76 -30.85 -13.61
CA LYS A 13 -41.84 -31.58 -14.51
C LYS A 13 -40.51 -30.86 -14.80
N ASP A 14 -39.50 -31.70 -15.06
CA ASP A 14 -38.15 -31.35 -15.51
C ASP A 14 -38.12 -30.63 -16.87
N GLY A 15 -37.00 -29.94 -17.14
CA GLY A 15 -36.77 -29.26 -18.41
C GLY A 15 -35.32 -28.86 -18.67
N THR A 16 -34.42 -29.83 -18.84
CA THR A 16 -33.10 -29.57 -19.43
C THR A 16 -33.22 -29.05 -20.86
N ARG A 17 -32.49 -27.99 -21.23
CA ARG A 17 -32.01 -27.80 -22.60
C ARG A 17 -30.84 -26.82 -22.71
N ASN A 18 -29.79 -27.29 -23.39
CA ASN A 18 -28.70 -26.47 -23.89
C ASN A 18 -29.21 -25.52 -24.99
N TYR A 19 -28.55 -24.37 -25.14
CA TYR A 19 -28.44 -23.70 -26.44
C TYR A 19 -26.98 -23.35 -26.75
N SER A 20 -26.67 -23.38 -28.04
CA SER A 20 -25.33 -23.51 -28.61
C SER A 20 -24.71 -22.18 -29.04
N LYS A 21 -23.37 -22.20 -29.15
CA LYS A 21 -22.51 -21.38 -30.05
C LYS A 21 -23.21 -20.29 -30.87
N SER A 22 -22.76 -19.05 -30.68
CA SER A 22 -22.50 -18.14 -31.80
C SER A 22 -21.00 -17.85 -31.86
N THR A 23 -20.43 -17.90 -33.06
CA THR A 23 -19.09 -17.41 -33.38
C THR A 23 -19.21 -15.98 -33.89
N ASP A 24 -18.42 -15.06 -33.36
CA ASP A 24 -17.98 -13.93 -34.18
C ASP A 24 -16.58 -13.45 -33.78
N SER A 25 -15.98 -12.68 -34.67
CA SER A 25 -14.55 -12.57 -34.92
C SER A 25 -14.05 -11.20 -34.48
N GLY A 26 -13.17 -11.16 -33.49
CA GLY A 26 -12.57 -9.92 -32.99
C GLY A 26 -11.09 -10.13 -32.68
N SER A 27 -10.27 -10.09 -33.72
CA SER A 27 -8.81 -10.28 -33.62
C SER A 27 -8.10 -8.96 -33.36
N ASP A 28 -7.71 -8.72 -32.11
CA ASP A 28 -6.64 -7.77 -31.75
C ASP A 28 -5.39 -8.57 -31.30
N PRO A 29 -4.17 -8.14 -31.66
CA PRO A 29 -2.97 -8.97 -31.57
C PRO A 29 -2.36 -9.02 -30.16
N ASP A 30 -1.58 -10.08 -29.95
CA ASP A 30 -0.74 -10.36 -28.78
C ASP A 30 0.04 -9.16 -28.23
N ASP A 31 0.03 -9.03 -26.90
CA ASP A 31 1.21 -8.56 -26.14
C ASP A 31 1.50 -9.57 -25.01
N SER A 32 1.99 -10.74 -25.43
CA SER A 32 2.28 -11.88 -24.56
C SER A 32 3.66 -11.74 -23.90
N ASN A 33 3.70 -11.04 -22.76
CA ASN A 33 4.91 -10.99 -21.91
C ASN A 33 4.63 -11.58 -20.51
N ASN A 34 4.57 -12.90 -20.46
CA ASN A 34 4.05 -13.67 -19.32
C ASN A 34 5.09 -13.87 -18.20
N ASN A 35 5.42 -12.80 -17.47
CA ASN A 35 6.23 -12.85 -16.23
C ASN A 35 5.38 -12.77 -14.95
N ASN A 36 4.05 -12.79 -15.06
CA ASN A 36 3.12 -12.39 -14.00
C ASN A 36 2.88 -13.45 -12.90
N THR A 37 3.55 -14.61 -12.96
CA THR A 37 3.21 -15.77 -12.13
C THR A 37 4.04 -15.92 -10.85
N ILE A 38 5.19 -15.25 -10.71
CA ILE A 38 6.18 -15.58 -9.67
C ILE A 38 5.65 -15.33 -8.25
N ILE A 39 4.99 -14.19 -8.01
CA ILE A 39 4.55 -13.80 -6.65
C ILE A 39 3.27 -14.55 -6.25
N THR A 40 2.36 -14.79 -7.18
CA THR A 40 1.16 -15.61 -6.95
C THR A 40 1.54 -17.08 -6.71
N GLN A 41 2.47 -17.65 -7.49
CA GLN A 41 2.90 -19.04 -7.30
C GLN A 41 3.67 -19.26 -5.99
N GLN A 42 4.50 -18.31 -5.56
CA GLN A 42 5.18 -18.41 -4.26
C GLN A 42 4.21 -18.25 -3.08
N SER A 43 3.18 -17.39 -3.19
CA SER A 43 2.19 -17.21 -2.12
C SER A 43 1.17 -18.35 -2.02
N GLU A 44 0.78 -19.00 -3.12
CA GLU A 44 -0.08 -20.19 -3.07
C GLU A 44 0.65 -21.44 -2.52
N GLN A 45 1.97 -21.55 -2.72
CA GLN A 45 2.77 -22.67 -2.20
C GLN A 45 3.11 -22.57 -0.70
N THR A 46 3.00 -21.40 -0.07
CA THR A 46 3.41 -21.18 1.34
C THR A 46 2.30 -21.35 2.38
N LYS A 47 1.20 -22.06 2.08
CA LYS A 47 0.05 -22.24 3.00
C LYS A 47 0.34 -22.96 4.34
N ASN A 48 1.56 -23.45 4.59
CA ASN A 48 1.92 -24.09 5.87
C ASN A 48 3.42 -24.07 6.25
N THR A 49 4.29 -23.37 5.49
CA THR A 49 5.73 -23.33 5.79
C THR A 49 6.09 -22.11 6.62
N LYS A 50 6.66 -22.35 7.82
CA LYS A 50 7.25 -21.30 8.66
C LYS A 50 8.29 -20.50 7.85
N PRO A 51 8.46 -19.20 8.13
CA PRO A 51 9.46 -18.40 7.44
C PRO A 51 10.85 -19.02 7.60
N GLN A 52 11.53 -19.27 6.48
CA GLN A 52 12.92 -19.71 6.49
C GLN A 52 13.82 -18.49 6.68
N GLY A 53 14.57 -18.46 7.79
CA GLY A 53 15.47 -17.37 8.14
C GLY A 53 15.22 -16.79 9.53
N GLN A 54 16.16 -15.99 10.01
CA GLN A 54 16.02 -15.29 11.29
C GLN A 54 15.10 -14.08 11.10
N ILE A 55 13.97 -14.05 11.81
CA ILE A 55 13.03 -12.93 11.77
C ILE A 55 13.73 -11.68 12.29
N ARG A 56 13.85 -10.65 11.43
CA ARG A 56 14.39 -9.34 11.81
C ARG A 56 13.31 -8.54 12.55
N ALA A 57 13.75 -7.69 13.49
CA ALA A 57 12.87 -6.70 14.11
C ALA A 57 12.52 -5.59 13.10
N GLY A 58 11.33 -4.98 13.25
CA GLY A 58 10.89 -3.85 12.41
C GLY A 58 10.12 -4.25 11.16
N LEU A 59 10.54 -3.72 10.01
CA LEU A 59 9.80 -3.75 8.74
C LEU A 59 9.81 -5.14 8.07
N ARG A 60 8.62 -5.75 7.97
CA ARG A 60 8.40 -7.05 7.33
C ARG A 60 6.92 -7.29 7.02
N SER A 61 6.62 -8.27 6.18
CA SER A 61 5.25 -8.76 5.96
C SER A 61 4.64 -9.44 7.19
N LEU A 62 3.32 -9.52 7.21
CA LEU A 62 2.53 -10.28 8.20
C LEU A 62 1.74 -11.38 7.49
N TYR A 63 1.56 -12.52 8.15
CA TYR A 63 0.68 -13.60 7.69
C TYR A 63 -0.79 -13.24 7.94
N LEU A 64 -1.31 -12.28 7.17
CA LEU A 64 -2.69 -11.78 7.28
C LEU A 64 -3.37 -11.74 5.91
N ASP A 65 -4.31 -12.67 5.72
CA ASP A 65 -4.99 -12.96 4.45
C ASP A 65 -6.05 -11.92 4.10
N LYS A 66 -5.59 -10.72 3.75
CA LYS A 66 -6.42 -9.69 3.10
C LYS A 66 -5.91 -9.42 1.69
N PRO A 67 -6.34 -10.22 0.70
CA PRO A 67 -5.88 -10.07 -0.67
C PRO A 67 -6.30 -8.71 -1.24
N VAL A 68 -5.42 -8.15 -2.06
CA VAL A 68 -5.55 -6.86 -2.72
C VAL A 68 -4.83 -6.91 -4.05
N ARG A 69 -5.40 -6.28 -5.07
CA ARG A 69 -4.74 -6.14 -6.36
C ARG A 69 -4.23 -4.72 -6.51
N VAL A 70 -2.98 -4.54 -6.87
CA VAL A 70 -2.33 -3.23 -6.96
C VAL A 70 -1.91 -2.97 -8.39
N LYS A 71 -2.29 -1.81 -8.94
CA LYS A 71 -1.72 -1.26 -10.16
C LYS A 71 -0.63 -0.26 -9.78
N PHE A 72 0.62 -0.68 -9.88
CA PHE A 72 1.78 0.21 -9.77
C PHE A 72 1.95 0.98 -11.07
N VAL A 73 2.11 2.30 -11.02
CA VAL A 73 2.26 3.16 -12.21
C VAL A 73 3.53 4.01 -12.07
N ASN A 74 4.47 3.88 -13.01
CA ASN A 74 5.74 4.57 -12.92
C ASN A 74 5.72 5.94 -13.63
N HIS A 75 5.95 7.00 -12.85
CA HIS A 75 6.05 8.40 -13.27
C HIS A 75 7.34 9.05 -12.73
N SER A 76 8.42 8.28 -12.66
CA SER A 76 9.67 8.69 -12.02
C SER A 76 10.74 9.23 -12.98
N GLY A 77 10.54 9.12 -14.30
CA GLY A 77 11.55 9.45 -15.31
C GLY A 77 12.68 8.43 -15.42
N LYS A 78 12.53 7.25 -14.80
CA LYS A 78 13.53 6.16 -14.72
C LYS A 78 12.87 4.77 -14.72
N GLU A 79 13.63 3.75 -15.10
CA GLU A 79 13.26 2.35 -14.84
C GLU A 79 13.44 2.06 -13.35
N VAL A 80 12.39 1.54 -12.71
CA VAL A 80 12.38 1.18 -11.29
C VAL A 80 12.36 -0.34 -11.12
N GLN A 81 13.05 -0.83 -10.09
CA GLN A 81 12.92 -2.19 -9.59
C GLN A 81 12.08 -2.13 -8.31
N LEU A 82 11.00 -2.91 -8.28
CA LEU A 82 10.18 -3.08 -7.08
C LEU A 82 10.73 -4.23 -6.25
N TYR A 83 10.64 -4.07 -4.94
CA TYR A 83 10.96 -5.10 -3.95
C TYR A 83 9.76 -5.28 -3.03
N TRP A 84 9.44 -6.54 -2.76
CA TRP A 84 8.56 -6.93 -1.67
C TRP A 84 9.42 -7.18 -0.43
N ILE A 85 8.98 -6.72 0.75
CA ILE A 85 9.68 -7.02 2.00
C ILE A 85 9.02 -8.24 2.64
N ASN A 86 9.71 -9.37 2.61
CA ASN A 86 9.16 -10.67 2.97
C ASN A 86 8.86 -10.82 4.48
N PHE A 87 8.47 -12.02 4.90
CA PHE A 87 8.10 -12.32 6.29
C PHE A 87 9.25 -12.26 7.31
N VAL A 88 10.52 -12.29 6.87
CA VAL A 88 11.69 -12.12 7.75
C VAL A 88 12.30 -10.70 7.70
N GLY A 89 11.79 -9.82 6.83
CA GLY A 89 12.27 -8.45 6.68
C GLY A 89 13.32 -8.25 5.58
N GLU A 90 13.42 -9.18 4.65
CA GLU A 90 14.37 -9.10 3.52
C GLU A 90 13.68 -8.59 2.25
N CYS A 91 14.42 -7.80 1.47
CA CYS A 91 13.93 -7.21 0.22
C CYS A 91 14.06 -8.20 -0.94
N GLU A 92 12.98 -8.91 -1.24
CA GLU A 92 12.88 -9.81 -2.39
C GLU A 92 12.61 -9.02 -3.67
N LYS A 93 13.38 -9.31 -4.73
CA LYS A 93 13.18 -8.68 -6.04
C LYS A 93 11.90 -9.21 -6.67
N ALA A 94 10.96 -8.29 -6.92
CA ALA A 94 9.72 -8.60 -7.60
C ALA A 94 9.89 -8.50 -9.13
N PHE A 95 9.73 -7.30 -9.68
CA PHE A 95 9.78 -7.03 -11.12
C PHE A 95 10.20 -5.58 -11.36
N LYS A 96 10.39 -5.22 -12.63
CA LYS A 96 10.75 -3.85 -13.04
C LYS A 96 9.59 -3.18 -13.75
N ILE A 97 9.54 -1.85 -13.69
CA ILE A 97 8.61 -1.04 -14.46
C ILE A 97 9.40 0.06 -15.19
N LEU A 98 9.26 0.13 -16.51
CA LEU A 98 9.78 1.25 -17.31
C LEU A 98 9.01 2.54 -16.99
N ASP A 99 9.61 3.69 -17.26
CA ASP A 99 8.90 4.97 -17.08
C ASP A 99 7.66 5.06 -17.99
N GLY A 100 6.57 5.63 -17.48
CA GLY A 100 5.28 5.70 -18.16
C GLY A 100 4.53 4.36 -18.28
N LYS A 101 5.08 3.25 -17.77
CA LYS A 101 4.42 1.93 -17.76
C LYS A 101 3.79 1.62 -16.40
N SER A 102 3.00 0.56 -16.36
CA SER A 102 2.30 0.11 -15.15
C SER A 102 2.18 -1.40 -15.11
N GLU A 103 2.32 -1.98 -13.92
CA GLU A 103 2.14 -3.41 -13.67
C GLU A 103 1.03 -3.65 -12.65
N VAL A 104 0.35 -4.80 -12.78
CA VAL A 104 -0.74 -5.22 -11.90
C VAL A 104 -0.34 -6.48 -11.14
N VAL A 105 -0.41 -6.43 -9.82
CA VAL A 105 0.06 -7.49 -8.92
C VAL A 105 -1.03 -7.88 -7.93
N ASP A 106 -1.22 -9.18 -7.74
CA ASP A 106 -2.02 -9.72 -6.64
C ASP A 106 -1.11 -9.89 -5.40
N THR A 107 -1.51 -9.31 -4.27
CA THR A 107 -0.72 -9.26 -3.03
C THR A 107 -1.65 -9.14 -1.81
N PHE A 108 -1.12 -8.81 -0.63
CA PHE A 108 -1.90 -8.68 0.61
C PHE A 108 -1.68 -7.33 1.29
N GLU A 109 -2.71 -6.77 1.95
CA GLU A 109 -2.68 -5.44 2.60
C GLU A 109 -1.50 -5.19 3.55
N THR A 110 -0.88 -6.26 4.04
CA THR A 110 0.21 -6.20 5.02
C THR A 110 1.60 -6.43 4.43
N HIS A 111 1.70 -6.62 3.11
CA HIS A 111 2.97 -6.77 2.41
C HIS A 111 3.56 -5.39 2.12
N PRO A 112 4.72 -5.02 2.70
CA PRO A 112 5.37 -3.74 2.41
C PRO A 112 6.10 -3.81 1.08
N TRP A 113 6.04 -2.71 0.33
CA TRP A 113 6.69 -2.54 -0.97
C TRP A 113 7.58 -1.29 -0.98
N ILE A 114 8.74 -1.40 -1.63
CA ILE A 114 9.66 -0.30 -1.89
C ILE A 114 10.10 -0.29 -3.36
N ALA A 115 10.48 0.88 -3.86
CA ALA A 115 11.01 1.06 -5.22
C ALA A 115 12.44 1.62 -5.18
N ALA A 116 13.33 1.05 -5.99
CA ALA A 116 14.70 1.53 -6.16
C ALA A 116 15.09 1.59 -7.63
N ASN A 117 16.24 2.21 -7.93
CA ASN A 117 16.71 2.35 -9.30
C ASN A 117 17.17 1.00 -9.86
N ALA A 118 16.56 0.53 -10.95
CA ALA A 118 16.84 -0.78 -11.52
C ALA A 118 18.30 -0.96 -12.00
N ARG A 119 19.05 0.13 -12.17
CA ARG A 119 20.47 0.14 -12.58
C ARG A 119 21.45 0.27 -11.41
N ASN A 120 21.00 0.69 -10.22
CA ASN A 120 21.87 0.81 -9.05
C ASN A 120 21.75 -0.46 -8.20
N LYS A 121 22.89 -1.06 -7.81
CA LYS A 121 22.90 -2.21 -6.89
C LYS A 121 22.60 -1.83 -5.44
N LYS A 122 22.74 -0.54 -5.07
CA LYS A 122 22.32 -0.03 -3.76
C LYS A 122 20.84 0.35 -3.79
N VAL A 123 20.07 -0.23 -2.87
CA VAL A 123 18.71 0.23 -2.53
C VAL A 123 18.83 1.52 -1.73
N SER A 124 19.08 2.63 -2.42
CA SER A 124 18.84 3.97 -1.87
C SER A 124 17.38 4.35 -2.16
N HIS A 125 16.72 5.01 -1.21
CA HIS A 125 15.33 5.49 -1.30
C HIS A 125 15.14 6.60 -2.35
N ALA A 126 15.36 6.29 -3.62
CA ALA A 126 15.29 7.23 -4.73
C ALA A 126 13.85 7.47 -5.23
N PHE A 127 12.90 6.62 -4.82
CA PHE A 127 11.52 6.65 -5.29
C PHE A 127 10.54 6.45 -4.14
N THR A 128 9.38 7.09 -4.28
CA THR A 128 8.19 6.84 -3.48
C THR A 128 7.26 5.87 -4.18
N ILE A 129 6.40 5.22 -3.42
CA ILE A 129 5.20 4.54 -3.89
C ILE A 129 4.02 5.13 -3.12
N GLY A 130 3.05 5.75 -3.81
CA GLY A 130 1.93 6.45 -3.16
C GLY A 130 2.41 7.56 -2.21
N ASN A 131 3.36 8.38 -2.67
CA ASN A 131 4.06 9.43 -1.92
C ASN A 131 4.88 9.00 -0.69
N ASN A 132 4.93 7.71 -0.33
CA ASN A 132 5.67 7.20 0.83
C ASN A 132 6.89 6.37 0.39
N LEU A 133 7.92 6.26 1.23
CA LEU A 133 9.10 5.43 0.93
C LEU A 133 8.80 3.93 1.04
N VAL A 134 7.90 3.58 1.97
CA VAL A 134 7.36 2.22 2.16
C VAL A 134 5.86 2.27 1.94
N TYR A 135 5.36 1.43 1.04
CA TYR A 135 3.95 1.37 0.69
C TYR A 135 3.30 0.09 1.18
N TYR A 136 2.13 0.24 1.81
CA TYR A 136 1.24 -0.86 2.16
C TYR A 136 0.03 -0.82 1.21
N PRO A 137 -0.31 -1.94 0.56
CA PRO A 137 -1.30 -1.96 -0.51
C PRO A 137 -2.73 -1.93 0.05
N LEU A 138 -3.24 -0.73 0.26
CA LEU A 138 -4.59 -0.49 0.77
C LEU A 138 -5.49 0.03 -0.36
N MET A 139 -6.71 -0.50 -0.44
CA MET A 139 -7.72 -0.03 -1.39
C MET A 139 -8.16 1.41 -1.05
N GLY A 140 -8.44 2.23 -2.06
CA GLY A 140 -9.03 3.56 -1.90
C GLY A 140 -10.42 3.54 -1.20
N PRO A 141 -10.96 4.70 -0.80
CA PRO A 141 -12.15 4.79 0.06
C PRO A 141 -13.37 4.08 -0.51
N ASN A 142 -13.56 4.15 -1.84
CA ASN A 142 -14.70 3.56 -2.54
C ASN A 142 -14.43 2.12 -3.02
N GLY A 143 -13.31 1.51 -2.61
CA GLY A 143 -12.83 0.26 -3.20
C GLY A 143 -12.41 0.45 -4.67
N GLY A 144 -12.64 -0.58 -5.48
CA GLY A 144 -12.29 -0.58 -6.92
C GLY A 144 -11.78 -1.94 -7.40
N LYS A 145 -11.44 -2.04 -8.70
CA LYS A 145 -10.85 -3.25 -9.28
C LYS A 145 -9.41 -3.50 -8.80
N TYR A 146 -8.70 -2.41 -8.51
CA TYR A 146 -7.30 -2.33 -8.06
C TYR A 146 -7.13 -1.15 -7.10
N ALA A 147 -6.19 -1.24 -6.16
CA ALA A 147 -5.53 -0.07 -5.58
C ALA A 147 -4.58 0.52 -6.63
N VAL A 148 -4.43 1.85 -6.70
CA VAL A 148 -3.50 2.51 -7.63
C VAL A 148 -2.37 3.13 -6.83
N ALA A 149 -1.13 2.82 -7.21
CA ALA A 149 0.07 3.23 -6.51
C ALA A 149 1.05 3.90 -7.49
N GLU A 150 1.10 5.23 -7.47
CA GLU A 150 2.03 6.00 -8.30
C GLU A 150 3.45 5.92 -7.75
N ILE A 151 4.43 5.72 -8.62
CA ILE A 151 5.85 5.70 -8.32
C ILE A 151 6.48 6.98 -8.85
N ARG A 152 7.08 7.78 -7.97
CA ARG A 152 7.66 9.09 -8.30
C ARG A 152 9.04 9.21 -7.68
N LYS A 153 9.86 10.17 -8.16
CA LYS A 153 11.13 10.49 -7.49
C LYS A 153 10.85 10.86 -6.01
N ALA A 154 11.64 10.32 -5.09
CA ALA A 154 11.57 10.71 -3.69
C ALA A 154 12.19 12.10 -3.46
N PRO A 155 11.70 12.85 -2.46
CA PRO A 155 12.45 13.92 -1.81
C PRO A 155 13.81 13.40 -1.34
N GLU A 156 14.91 14.12 -1.63
CA GLU A 156 16.26 13.72 -1.22
C GLU A 156 16.70 14.38 0.10
N LYS A 157 16.07 15.49 0.46
CA LYS A 157 16.34 16.31 1.66
C LYS A 157 15.05 16.96 2.18
N LEU A 158 15.07 17.45 3.42
CA LEU A 158 13.93 18.14 4.05
C LEU A 158 13.37 19.28 3.18
N ALA A 159 14.23 20.10 2.57
CA ALA A 159 13.82 21.21 1.70
C ALA A 159 13.13 20.81 0.38
N ASP A 160 13.06 19.51 0.06
CA ASP A 160 12.27 18.98 -1.07
C ASP A 160 10.84 18.61 -0.64
N LEU A 161 10.54 18.56 0.67
CA LEU A 161 9.18 18.37 1.19
C LEU A 161 8.40 19.67 1.08
N ILE A 162 7.41 19.69 0.19
CA ILE A 162 6.46 20.80 0.07
C ILE A 162 5.06 20.19 0.00
N SER A 163 4.24 20.46 1.00
CA SER A 163 2.89 19.89 1.08
C SER A 163 1.99 20.44 -0.01
N ARG A 164 1.20 19.57 -0.64
CA ARG A 164 0.25 19.94 -1.71
C ARG A 164 -1.15 19.40 -1.42
N PRO A 165 -1.77 19.82 -0.31
CA PRO A 165 -3.08 19.35 0.13
C PRO A 165 -4.12 19.45 -0.99
N ASN A 166 -4.95 18.41 -1.14
CA ASN A 166 -5.95 18.29 -2.21
C ASN A 166 -7.41 18.37 -1.70
N GLY A 167 -7.64 18.81 -0.46
CA GLY A 167 -8.96 18.83 0.17
C GLY A 167 -9.49 17.47 0.66
N THR A 168 -8.79 16.36 0.40
CA THR A 168 -9.24 15.03 0.83
C THR A 168 -8.78 14.75 2.26
N GLU A 169 -9.73 14.76 3.19
CA GLU A 169 -9.46 14.54 4.62
C GLU A 169 -9.14 13.07 4.96
N VAL A 170 -8.06 12.88 5.71
CA VAL A 170 -7.59 11.60 6.24
C VAL A 170 -7.47 11.69 7.76
N LEU A 171 -8.16 10.78 8.46
CA LEU A 171 -8.01 10.61 9.90
C LEU A 171 -6.80 9.69 10.14
N VAL A 172 -5.75 10.19 10.79
CA VAL A 172 -4.49 9.46 11.03
C VAL A 172 -4.30 9.26 12.52
N LYS A 173 -3.96 8.03 12.94
CA LYS A 173 -3.44 7.74 14.28
C LYS A 173 -1.93 7.56 14.22
N PHE A 174 -1.19 8.51 14.77
CA PHE A 174 0.24 8.38 15.04
C PHE A 174 0.46 7.60 16.33
N ILE A 175 1.43 6.69 16.34
CA ILE A 175 1.71 5.77 17.45
C ILE A 175 3.22 5.75 17.68
N ASN A 176 3.67 6.31 18.80
CA ASN A 176 5.08 6.26 19.18
C ASN A 176 5.44 4.86 19.68
N ARG A 177 6.42 4.21 19.04
CA ARG A 177 6.97 2.92 19.45
C ARG A 177 8.44 2.98 19.87
N THR A 178 9.03 4.18 19.87
CA THR A 178 10.39 4.37 20.40
C THR A 178 10.36 4.42 21.93
N SER A 179 11.54 4.43 22.53
CA SER A 179 11.74 4.66 23.97
C SER A 179 11.88 6.15 24.33
N ARG A 180 11.70 7.06 23.38
CA ARG A 180 11.97 8.51 23.51
C ARG A 180 10.71 9.34 23.16
N PRO A 181 10.66 10.63 23.53
CA PRO A 181 9.68 11.55 22.97
C PRO A 181 9.80 11.62 21.44
N ALA A 182 8.67 11.85 20.77
CA ALA A 182 8.60 12.09 19.34
C ALA A 182 7.86 13.41 19.09
N TYR A 183 8.57 14.39 18.54
CA TYR A 183 8.01 15.67 18.11
C TYR A 183 7.41 15.47 16.72
N LEU A 184 6.11 15.71 16.54
CA LEU A 184 5.40 15.53 15.28
C LEU A 184 5.22 16.87 14.59
N GLU A 185 5.90 17.03 13.47
CA GLU A 185 5.91 18.26 12.69
C GLU A 185 5.21 18.01 11.36
N MET A 186 4.31 18.93 11.00
CA MET A 186 3.68 18.97 9.69
C MET A 186 4.45 19.96 8.83
N VAL A 187 4.82 19.56 7.61
CA VAL A 187 5.40 20.49 6.63
C VAL A 187 4.25 21.21 5.91
N ASN A 188 4.34 22.52 5.73
CA ASN A 188 3.28 23.32 5.08
C ASN A 188 3.55 23.51 3.56
N PRO A 189 2.67 24.22 2.80
CA PRO A 189 2.86 24.48 1.37
C PRO A 189 4.05 25.40 1.02
N GLU A 190 4.58 26.12 2.00
CA GLU A 190 5.78 26.97 1.88
C GLU A 190 7.07 26.16 2.10
N GLY A 191 6.96 24.97 2.72
CA GLY A 191 8.09 24.09 3.07
C GLY A 191 8.55 24.24 4.54
N ASP A 192 7.90 25.11 5.31
CA ASP A 192 8.21 25.31 6.73
C ASP A 192 7.63 24.19 7.59
N ARG A 193 8.22 24.02 8.78
CA ARG A 193 7.83 23.01 9.77
C ARG A 193 6.94 23.61 10.83
N GLU A 194 5.83 22.94 11.12
CA GLU A 194 4.88 23.31 12.17
C GLU A 194 4.71 22.15 13.15
N LEU A 195 5.26 22.27 14.37
CA LEU A 195 5.02 21.33 15.45
C LEU A 195 3.50 21.25 15.75
N LYS A 196 2.93 20.05 15.68
CA LYS A 196 1.51 19.79 15.95
C LYS A 196 1.26 19.03 17.25
N HIS A 197 2.20 18.17 17.65
CA HIS A 197 2.08 17.38 18.87
C HIS A 197 3.43 16.84 19.33
N THR A 198 3.55 16.51 20.62
CA THR A 198 4.65 15.71 21.16
C THR A 198 4.07 14.43 21.74
N LEU A 199 4.68 13.28 21.44
CA LEU A 199 4.27 11.97 21.91
C LEU A 199 5.35 11.35 22.77
N GLU A 200 5.07 11.10 24.06
CA GLU A 200 5.97 10.30 24.89
C GLU A 200 6.06 8.85 24.41
N ALA A 201 7.05 8.11 24.92
CA ALA A 201 7.24 6.71 24.60
C ALA A 201 5.94 5.89 24.79
N GLY A 202 5.55 5.13 23.76
CA GLY A 202 4.33 4.32 23.77
C GLY A 202 3.00 5.09 23.59
N GLN A 203 3.01 6.44 23.59
CA GLN A 203 1.80 7.23 23.41
C GLN A 203 1.29 7.21 21.96
N SER A 204 0.07 7.73 21.77
CA SER A 204 -0.52 7.83 20.45
C SER A 204 -1.53 8.96 20.37
N TRP A 205 -1.52 9.68 19.25
CA TRP A 205 -2.41 10.81 18.97
C TRP A 205 -3.20 10.54 17.69
N THR A 206 -4.40 11.11 17.59
CA THR A 206 -5.24 11.00 16.38
C THR A 206 -5.62 12.41 15.94
N THR A 207 -5.40 12.70 14.66
CA THR A 207 -5.74 13.99 14.06
C THR A 207 -6.37 13.82 12.69
N CYS A 208 -7.15 14.82 12.26
CA CYS A 208 -7.52 14.98 10.87
C CYS A 208 -6.41 15.76 10.16
N THR A 209 -6.09 15.35 8.94
CA THR A 209 -5.13 16.04 8.05
C THR A 209 -5.58 15.78 6.60
N GLN A 210 -4.85 16.25 5.60
CA GLN A 210 -5.20 16.05 4.19
C GLN A 210 -4.20 15.14 3.49
N GLU A 211 -4.62 14.48 2.41
CA GLU A 211 -3.69 13.80 1.53
C GLU A 211 -2.63 14.76 0.98
N LYS A 212 -1.43 14.24 0.69
CA LYS A 212 -0.29 15.00 0.14
C LYS A 212 0.23 16.11 1.06
N THR A 213 -0.17 16.12 2.33
CA THR A 213 0.53 16.82 3.40
C THR A 213 1.66 15.93 3.92
N PHE A 214 2.89 16.44 3.97
CA PHE A 214 4.01 15.72 4.56
C PHE A 214 4.07 15.92 6.07
N TRP A 215 4.32 14.82 6.77
CA TRP A 215 4.61 14.76 8.19
C TRP A 215 6.03 14.24 8.37
N ILE A 216 6.77 14.85 9.30
CA ILE A 216 8.07 14.37 9.76
C ILE A 216 8.02 14.23 11.29
N THR A 217 9.09 13.70 11.86
CA THR A 217 9.24 13.67 13.31
C THR A 217 10.70 13.64 13.69
N THR A 218 11.03 14.34 14.77
CA THR A 218 12.34 14.33 15.41
C THR A 218 12.22 13.78 16.83
N MET A 219 13.33 13.29 17.37
CA MET A 219 13.47 12.96 18.79
C MET A 219 14.05 14.13 19.62
N ASP A 220 14.61 15.13 18.94
CA ASP A 220 15.16 16.36 19.50
C ASP A 220 15.04 17.47 18.43
N GLN A 221 14.58 18.65 18.83
CA GLN A 221 14.36 19.79 17.95
C GLN A 221 15.61 20.67 17.78
N GLU A 222 16.64 20.50 18.63
CA GLU A 222 17.90 21.25 18.52
C GLU A 222 18.88 20.58 17.54
N THR A 223 18.91 19.24 17.49
CA THR A 223 19.82 18.47 16.64
C THR A 223 19.21 18.00 15.32
N ASP A 224 17.89 18.16 15.13
CA ASP A 224 17.13 17.60 14.00
C ASP A 224 17.31 16.07 13.83
N GLU A 225 17.61 15.34 14.91
CA GLU A 225 17.71 13.87 14.88
C GLU A 225 16.32 13.27 14.60
N GLY A 226 16.13 12.76 13.38
CA GLY A 226 14.85 12.25 12.90
C GLY A 226 14.41 10.92 13.51
N LEU A 227 13.10 10.66 13.45
CA LEU A 227 12.51 9.32 13.65
C LEU A 227 11.80 8.88 12.36
N LEU A 228 11.59 7.56 12.21
CA LEU A 228 10.94 7.00 11.03
C LEU A 228 9.42 6.91 11.22
N LEU A 229 8.65 7.36 10.23
CA LEU A 229 7.20 7.26 10.12
C LEU A 229 6.83 6.17 9.12
N ASN A 230 6.24 5.06 9.60
CA ASN A 230 6.02 3.85 8.80
C ASN A 230 7.29 3.43 8.02
N TYR A 231 8.46 3.55 8.67
CA TYR A 231 9.79 3.23 8.14
C TYR A 231 10.31 4.13 6.99
N GLY A 232 9.66 5.26 6.70
CA GLY A 232 10.23 6.38 5.94
C GLY A 232 10.63 7.53 6.84
N TRP A 233 11.57 8.39 6.43
CA TRP A 233 11.95 9.60 7.23
C TRP A 233 10.87 10.70 7.21
N TYR A 234 9.81 10.50 6.43
CA TYR A 234 8.59 11.29 6.42
C TYR A 234 7.40 10.38 6.04
N TYR A 235 6.18 10.87 6.24
CA TYR A 235 4.93 10.20 5.85
C TYR A 235 3.95 11.17 5.20
N SER A 236 3.32 10.73 4.10
CA SER A 236 2.21 11.42 3.45
C SER A 236 0.97 10.54 3.55
N PRO A 237 -0.06 10.89 4.35
CA PRO A 237 -1.27 10.09 4.41
C PRO A 237 -1.98 10.05 3.05
N VAL A 238 -2.65 8.93 2.81
CA VAL A 238 -3.49 8.66 1.65
C VAL A 238 -4.81 8.15 2.18
N LYS A 239 -5.93 8.55 1.59
CA LYS A 239 -7.25 8.09 1.96
C LYS A 239 -7.44 6.66 1.46
N THR A 240 -7.66 5.73 2.38
CA THR A 240 -7.98 4.34 2.03
C THR A 240 -9.41 3.99 2.46
N ARG A 241 -9.82 2.74 2.25
CA ARG A 241 -11.04 2.16 2.83
C ARG A 241 -11.05 2.10 4.36
N MET A 242 -9.91 2.35 5.01
CA MET A 242 -9.81 2.36 6.46
C MET A 242 -10.48 3.60 7.05
N LYS A 243 -11.29 3.40 8.10
CA LYS A 243 -11.89 4.52 8.87
C LYS A 243 -10.84 5.45 9.51
N LYS A 244 -9.62 4.94 9.69
CA LYS A 244 -8.48 5.64 10.29
C LYS A 244 -7.17 4.96 9.86
N GLU A 245 -6.26 5.75 9.30
CA GLU A 245 -4.91 5.31 8.99
C GLU A 245 -4.08 5.17 10.26
N ARG A 246 -3.00 4.38 10.19
CA ARG A 246 -2.02 4.23 11.27
C ARG A 246 -0.63 4.57 10.76
N CYS A 247 0.06 5.44 11.50
CA CYS A 247 1.45 5.73 11.30
C CYS A 247 2.22 5.34 12.55
N TYR A 248 3.15 4.40 12.43
CA TYR A 248 4.02 3.96 13.52
C TYR A 248 5.32 4.77 13.46
N ILE A 249 5.69 5.38 14.58
CA ILE A 249 6.97 6.08 14.74
C ILE A 249 7.97 5.08 15.34
N THR A 250 9.12 4.91 14.69
CA THR A 250 10.18 3.97 15.10
C THR A 250 11.55 4.63 14.98
N ASP A 251 12.52 4.12 15.72
CA ASP A 251 13.93 4.47 15.55
C ASP A 251 14.46 3.98 14.18
N TYR A 252 15.65 4.44 13.79
CA TYR A 252 16.40 3.83 12.68
C TYR A 252 16.82 2.39 13.05
N ILE A 253 16.79 1.49 12.06
CA ILE A 253 17.15 0.06 12.18
C ILE A 253 18.57 -0.17 11.67
#